data_AF-A0A2S5MFZ9-F1
#
_entry.id   AF-A0A2S5MFZ9-F1
#
_cell.length_a   1.000
_cell.length_b   1.000
_cell.length_c   1.000
_cell.angle_alpha   90.00
_cell.angle_beta   90.00
_cell.angle_gamma   90.00
#
_symmetry.space_group_name_H-M   'P 1'
#
loop_
_entity.id
_entity.type
_entity.pdbx_description
1 polymer ?
#
loop_
_entity_poly.entity_id
_entity_poly.type
_entity_poly.pdbx_seq_one_letter_code
_entity_poly.pdbx_strand_id
1 'polypeptide(L)'
;MESKKLATGAAPRKLSDYLTRARDKAPAHAGHSAGGAQSVRKDSYRDHEIEIVTTYTILVDGKKIRAPLGVDASGQVHCHSLPNYQTASAVDMVRALIDGFPEEFEQKPAPSKSRPPASHKRRPAPARKSKPAAKKTSKHEH
;
A
#
# COMPACT_ATOMS: atom_id res chain seq x y z
N MET A 1 -21.56 -32.67 15.47
CA MET A 1 -20.58 -31.81 16.18
C MET A 1 -20.70 -32.08 17.66
N GLU A 2 -19.59 -32.24 18.37
CA GLU A 2 -19.60 -32.60 19.79
C GLU A 2 -19.88 -31.37 20.69
N SER A 3 -21.11 -31.22 21.15
CA SER A 3 -21.59 -30.04 21.91
C SER A 3 -20.78 -29.76 23.18
N LYS A 4 -20.26 -30.79 23.86
CA LYS A 4 -19.39 -30.64 25.04
C LYS A 4 -18.04 -30.00 24.71
N LYS A 5 -17.48 -30.31 23.54
CA LYS A 5 -16.22 -29.71 23.08
C LYS A 5 -16.42 -28.23 22.75
N LEU A 6 -17.54 -27.88 22.13
CA LEU A 6 -17.89 -26.49 21.84
C LEU A 6 -18.10 -25.68 23.12
N ALA A 7 -18.85 -26.21 24.09
CA ALA A 7 -19.06 -25.54 25.39
C ALA A 7 -17.74 -25.29 26.13
N THR A 8 -16.82 -26.26 26.10
CA THR A 8 -15.50 -26.12 26.72
C THR A 8 -14.62 -25.10 25.99
N GLY A 9 -14.68 -25.07 24.65
CA GLY A 9 -13.97 -24.09 23.83
C GLY A 9 -14.51 -22.66 23.98
N ALA A 10 -15.83 -22.52 24.18
CA ALA A 10 -16.50 -21.25 24.37
C ALA A 10 -16.44 -20.71 25.82
N ALA A 11 -15.87 -21.47 26.76
CA ALA A 11 -15.70 -21.02 28.14
C ALA A 11 -14.87 -19.71 28.17
N PRO A 12 -15.26 -18.67 28.95
CA PRO A 12 -14.71 -17.32 28.84
C PRO A 12 -13.18 -17.26 28.86
N ARG A 13 -12.53 -18.03 29.74
CA ARG A 13 -11.06 -18.08 29.83
C ARG A 13 -10.42 -18.73 28.61
N LYS A 14 -10.95 -19.87 28.15
CA LYS A 14 -10.43 -20.61 26.99
C LYS A 14 -10.53 -19.77 25.72
N LEU A 15 -11.65 -19.08 25.55
CA LEU A 15 -11.88 -18.16 24.44
C LEU A 15 -10.95 -16.94 24.53
N SER A 16 -10.82 -16.31 25.71
CA SER A 16 -9.91 -15.18 25.93
C SER A 16 -8.46 -15.54 25.60
N ASP A 17 -7.97 -16.67 26.11
CA ASP A 17 -6.60 -17.12 25.84
C ASP A 17 -6.39 -17.43 24.34
N TYR A 18 -7.41 -17.97 23.69
CA TYR A 18 -7.39 -18.21 22.25
C TYR A 18 -7.31 -16.89 21.47
N LEU A 19 -8.14 -15.91 21.79
CA LEU A 19 -8.16 -14.60 21.12
C LEU A 19 -6.84 -13.85 21.31
N THR A 20 -6.24 -13.89 22.51
CA THR A 20 -4.90 -13.30 22.74
C THR A 20 -3.85 -13.93 21.83
N ARG A 21 -3.79 -15.27 21.79
CA ARG A 21 -2.85 -15.99 20.90
C ARG A 21 -3.15 -15.76 19.42
N ALA A 22 -4.42 -15.65 19.06
CA ALA A 22 -4.87 -15.43 17.69
C ALA A 22 -4.58 -14.01 17.23
N ARG A 23 -4.63 -13.02 18.11
CA ARG A 23 -4.21 -11.63 17.83
C ARG A 23 -2.74 -11.57 17.44
N ASP A 24 -1.86 -12.23 18.22
CA ASP A 24 -0.42 -12.21 17.97
C ASP A 24 -0.02 -13.03 16.73
N LYS A 25 -0.88 -13.99 16.33
CA LYS A 25 -0.72 -14.82 15.13
C LYS A 25 -1.64 -14.42 13.99
N ALA A 26 -2.39 -13.33 14.12
CA ALA A 26 -3.29 -12.88 13.09
C ALA A 26 -2.40 -12.58 11.88
N PRO A 27 -2.59 -13.27 10.74
CA PRO A 27 -1.86 -12.90 9.55
C PRO A 27 -2.18 -11.44 9.29
N ALA A 28 -1.14 -10.60 9.18
CA ALA A 28 -1.29 -9.27 8.61
C ALA A 28 -2.06 -9.46 7.31
N HIS A 29 -3.22 -8.79 7.18
CA HIS A 29 -4.22 -8.96 6.13
C HIS A 29 -3.64 -9.66 4.90
N ALA A 30 -3.99 -10.93 4.73
CA ALA A 30 -3.41 -11.80 3.72
C ALA A 30 -3.50 -11.12 2.34
N GLY A 31 -2.34 -10.70 1.82
CA GLY A 31 -2.08 -10.34 0.44
C GLY A 31 -3.14 -9.49 -0.25
N HIS A 32 -3.00 -8.16 -0.17
CA HIS A 32 -3.47 -7.29 -1.25
C HIS A 32 -2.75 -7.71 -2.53
N SER A 33 -3.35 -8.59 -3.33
CA SER A 33 -2.86 -8.87 -4.67
C SER A 33 -2.63 -7.53 -5.37
N ALA A 34 -1.40 -7.31 -5.83
CA ALA A 34 -0.91 -6.03 -6.34
C ALA A 34 -1.55 -5.61 -7.70
N GLY A 35 -2.48 -6.40 -8.23
CA GLY A 35 -3.33 -6.02 -9.36
C GLY A 35 -4.51 -5.21 -8.86
N GLY A 36 -4.77 -4.05 -9.46
CA GLY A 36 -5.99 -3.30 -9.17
C GLY A 36 -7.20 -4.22 -9.24
N ALA A 37 -8.13 -4.11 -8.29
CA ALA A 37 -9.31 -4.97 -8.28
C ALA A 37 -10.16 -4.67 -9.50
N GLN A 38 -10.10 -5.60 -10.45
CA GLN A 38 -10.95 -5.65 -11.60
C GLN A 38 -12.17 -6.49 -11.23
N SER A 39 -13.36 -5.92 -11.41
CA SER A 39 -14.60 -6.66 -11.31
C SER A 39 -15.10 -6.99 -12.71
N VAL A 40 -15.28 -8.28 -13.00
CA VAL A 40 -15.80 -8.76 -14.28
C VAL A 40 -17.18 -9.37 -14.04
N ARG A 41 -18.18 -8.91 -14.80
CA ARG A 41 -19.53 -9.46 -14.80
C ARG A 41 -19.85 -9.94 -16.21
N LYS A 42 -20.46 -11.11 -16.32
CA LYS A 42 -20.86 -11.70 -17.59
C LYS A 42 -22.35 -12.00 -17.55
N ASP A 43 -23.02 -11.77 -18.66
CA ASP A 43 -24.43 -12.09 -18.84
C ASP A 43 -24.70 -12.46 -20.31
N SER A 44 -25.87 -13.01 -20.61
CA SER A 44 -26.32 -13.24 -21.97
C SER A 44 -27.77 -12.81 -22.18
N TYR A 45 -28.03 -12.09 -23.28
CA TYR A 45 -29.36 -11.58 -23.59
C TYR A 45 -29.64 -11.61 -25.08
N ARG A 46 -30.67 -12.37 -25.48
CA ARG A 46 -31.12 -12.53 -26.88
C ARG A 46 -29.95 -12.81 -27.85
N ASP A 47 -29.24 -13.91 -27.63
CA ASP A 47 -28.08 -14.35 -28.43
C ASP A 47 -26.84 -13.42 -28.37
N HIS A 48 -26.83 -12.44 -27.47
CA HIS A 48 -25.65 -11.60 -27.21
C HIS A 48 -24.98 -12.01 -25.90
N GLU A 49 -23.65 -12.16 -25.92
CA GLU A 49 -22.84 -12.20 -24.71
C GLU A 49 -22.48 -10.78 -24.26
N ILE A 50 -22.64 -10.54 -22.96
CA ILE A 50 -22.36 -9.27 -22.31
C ILE A 50 -21.20 -9.52 -21.35
N GLU A 51 -20.13 -8.73 -21.48
CA GLU A 51 -19.05 -8.68 -20.49
C GLU A 51 -18.86 -7.24 -20.03
N ILE A 52 -18.94 -7.03 -18.71
CA ILE A 52 -18.73 -5.73 -18.07
C ILE A 52 -17.50 -5.85 -17.18
N VAL A 53 -16.44 -5.14 -17.58
CA VAL A 53 -15.22 -5.00 -16.80
C VAL A 53 -15.21 -3.64 -16.12
N THR A 54 -15.14 -3.63 -14.80
CA THR A 54 -15.08 -2.42 -13.97
C THR A 54 -13.74 -2.33 -13.27
N THR A 55 -13.05 -1.20 -13.43
CA THR A 55 -11.78 -0.90 -12.76
C THR A 55 -11.90 0.43 -12.05
N TYR A 56 -11.65 0.45 -10.74
CA TYR A 56 -11.65 1.68 -9.96
C TYR A 56 -10.23 2.20 -9.72
N THR A 57 -10.04 3.50 -9.98
CA THR A 57 -8.91 4.26 -9.45
C THR A 57 -9.45 5.19 -8.37
N ILE A 58 -9.14 4.90 -7.11
CA ILE A 58 -9.69 5.61 -5.97
C ILE A 58 -8.60 6.44 -5.34
N LEU A 59 -8.86 7.74 -5.20
CA LEU A 59 -8.00 8.69 -4.51
C LEU A 59 -8.76 9.24 -3.31
N VAL A 60 -8.15 9.16 -2.14
CA VAL A 60 -8.61 9.85 -0.92
C VAL A 60 -7.51 10.84 -0.56
N ASP A 61 -7.86 12.12 -0.45
CA ASP A 61 -6.89 13.23 -0.24
C ASP A 61 -5.72 13.23 -1.25
N GLY A 62 -6.02 12.88 -2.50
CA GLY A 62 -5.01 12.78 -3.57
C GLY A 62 -4.08 11.55 -3.46
N LYS A 63 -4.24 10.70 -2.44
CA LYS A 63 -3.49 9.45 -2.28
C LYS A 63 -4.29 8.30 -2.88
N LYS A 64 -3.67 7.54 -3.78
CA LYS A 64 -4.27 6.33 -4.33
C LYS A 64 -4.39 5.28 -3.23
N ILE A 65 -5.60 4.81 -2.98
CA ILE A 65 -5.85 3.72 -2.03
C ILE A 65 -6.00 2.39 -2.77
N ARG A 66 -5.70 1.29 -2.08
CA ARG A 66 -5.91 -0.07 -2.58
C ARG A 66 -7.11 -0.69 -1.88
N ALA A 67 -8.31 -0.33 -2.33
CA ALA A 67 -9.55 -0.97 -1.89
C ALA A 67 -10.02 -1.94 -2.99
N PRO A 68 -9.98 -3.26 -2.78
CA PRO A 68 -10.46 -4.19 -3.77
C PRO A 68 -11.99 -4.16 -3.80
N LEU A 69 -12.54 -3.35 -4.69
CA LEU A 69 -13.98 -3.22 -4.91
C LEU A 69 -14.45 -4.22 -5.98
N GLY A 70 -15.47 -4.98 -5.64
CA GLY A 70 -16.24 -5.79 -6.59
C GLY A 70 -17.60 -5.16 -6.83
N VAL A 71 -18.17 -5.38 -8.01
CA VAL A 71 -19.56 -5.03 -8.31
C VAL A 71 -20.31 -6.29 -8.71
N ASP A 72 -21.49 -6.51 -8.14
CA ASP A 72 -22.32 -7.67 -8.46
C ASP A 72 -23.25 -7.41 -9.66
N ALA A 73 -24.02 -8.44 -10.03
CA ALA A 73 -24.96 -8.40 -11.16
C ALA A 73 -26.09 -7.36 -10.96
N SER A 74 -26.46 -7.06 -9.72
CA SER A 74 -27.45 -6.03 -9.39
C SER A 74 -26.88 -4.61 -9.37
N GLY A 75 -25.56 -4.47 -9.58
CA GLY A 75 -24.86 -3.19 -9.55
C GLY A 75 -24.39 -2.77 -8.15
N GLN A 76 -24.56 -3.60 -7.13
CA GLN A 76 -24.08 -3.28 -5.78
C GLN A 76 -22.58 -3.49 -5.67
N VAL A 77 -21.93 -2.54 -5.00
CA VAL A 77 -20.50 -2.54 -4.70
C VAL A 77 -20.25 -3.23 -3.37
N HIS A 78 -19.28 -4.14 -3.35
CA HIS A 78 -18.83 -4.86 -2.16
C HIS A 78 -17.30 -4.79 -2.04
N CYS A 79 -16.80 -4.96 -0.83
CA CYS A 79 -15.37 -5.01 -0.55
C CYS A 79 -15.07 -6.14 0.44
N HIS A 80 -13.98 -6.89 0.23
CA HIS A 80 -13.56 -7.93 1.18
C HIS A 80 -13.34 -7.35 2.58
N SER A 81 -12.75 -6.15 2.69
CA SER A 81 -12.50 -5.54 4.01
C SER A 81 -13.78 -5.29 4.81
N LEU A 82 -14.94 -5.17 4.14
CA LEU A 82 -16.25 -4.95 4.73
C LEU A 82 -17.25 -5.98 4.17
N PRO A 83 -17.14 -7.27 4.54
CA PRO A 83 -17.85 -8.36 3.88
C PRO A 83 -19.37 -8.34 4.10
N ASN A 84 -19.82 -7.66 5.14
CA ASN A 84 -21.25 -7.50 5.47
C ASN A 84 -21.85 -6.20 4.93
N TYR A 85 -21.09 -5.42 4.16
CA TYR A 85 -21.55 -4.17 3.57
C TYR A 85 -21.70 -4.32 2.05
N GLN A 86 -22.83 -3.84 1.54
CA GLN A 86 -23.08 -3.66 0.11
C GLN A 86 -23.70 -2.29 -0.09
N THR A 87 -23.26 -1.57 -1.12
CA THR A 87 -23.69 -0.19 -1.37
C THR A 87 -23.97 0.02 -2.85
N ALA A 88 -24.89 0.91 -3.18
CA ALA A 88 -25.20 1.22 -4.58
C ALA A 88 -24.07 2.02 -5.27
N SER A 89 -23.11 2.56 -4.51
CA SER A 89 -22.07 3.45 -5.01
C SER A 89 -20.71 3.11 -4.41
N ALA A 90 -19.68 3.14 -5.26
CA ALA A 90 -18.29 3.01 -4.80
C ALA A 90 -17.89 4.13 -3.83
N VAL A 91 -18.49 5.31 -3.92
CA VAL A 91 -18.24 6.42 -2.97
C VAL A 91 -18.73 6.06 -1.58
N ASP A 92 -19.91 5.44 -1.47
CA ASP A 92 -20.48 5.06 -0.17
C ASP A 92 -19.70 3.89 0.44
N MET A 93 -19.22 2.95 -0.38
CA MET A 93 -18.28 1.93 0.08
C MET A 93 -16.97 2.54 0.61
N VAL A 94 -16.43 3.56 -0.07
CA VAL A 94 -15.22 4.26 0.38
C VAL A 94 -15.45 5.02 1.69
N ARG A 95 -16.63 5.63 1.87
CA ARG A 95 -17.00 6.24 3.17
C ARG A 95 -17.02 5.20 4.28
N ALA A 96 -17.67 4.05 4.06
CA ALA A 96 -17.69 2.96 5.03
C ALA A 96 -16.28 2.44 5.36
N LEU A 97 -15.36 2.42 4.39
CA LEU A 97 -13.96 2.06 4.62
C LEU A 97 -13.25 3.10 5.49
N ILE A 98 -13.47 4.40 5.25
CA ILE A 98 -12.89 5.49 6.06
C ILE A 98 -13.41 5.40 7.50
N ASP A 99 -14.72 5.19 7.66
CA ASP A 99 -15.35 5.11 8.99
C ASP A 99 -14.91 3.84 9.74
N GLY A 100 -14.72 2.73 9.04
CA GLY A 100 -14.35 1.44 9.62
C GLY A 100 -12.86 1.27 9.93
N PHE A 101 -11.99 1.98 9.20
CA PHE A 101 -10.52 1.86 9.29
C PHE A 101 -9.83 3.23 9.27
N PRO A 102 -10.21 4.19 10.14
CA PRO A 102 -9.74 5.58 10.07
C PRO A 102 -8.21 5.69 10.09
N GLU A 103 -7.53 4.83 10.86
CA GLU A 103 -6.07 4.77 10.98
C GLU A 103 -5.34 4.49 9.64
N GLU A 104 -5.99 3.83 8.69
CA GLU A 104 -5.42 3.60 7.35
C GLU A 104 -5.42 4.86 6.48
N PHE A 105 -6.27 5.83 6.82
CA PHE A 105 -6.44 7.10 6.10
C PHE A 105 -5.78 8.28 6.82
N GLU A 106 -5.48 8.14 8.11
CA GLU A 106 -4.76 9.15 8.88
C GLU A 106 -3.37 9.45 8.27
N GLN A 107 -3.09 10.73 8.09
CA GLN A 107 -1.78 11.14 7.62
C GLN A 107 -0.78 11.03 8.77
N LYS A 108 0.08 10.02 8.76
CA LYS A 108 1.28 10.06 9.59
C LYS A 108 2.09 11.31 9.16
N PRO A 109 2.41 12.25 10.07
CA PRO A 109 3.19 13.42 9.70
C PRO A 109 4.50 12.95 9.08
N ALA A 110 4.76 13.39 7.86
CA ALA A 110 6.01 13.07 7.19
C ALA A 110 7.17 13.51 8.10
N PRO A 111 8.20 12.68 8.32
CA PRO A 111 9.41 13.16 8.98
C PRO A 111 9.91 14.32 8.13
N SER A 112 9.93 15.53 8.73
CA SER A 112 10.43 16.69 8.04
C SER A 112 11.86 16.36 7.61
N LYS A 113 12.13 16.45 6.31
CA LYS A 113 13.50 16.37 5.82
C LYS A 113 14.19 17.61 6.37
N SER A 114 14.83 17.47 7.54
CA SER A 114 15.76 18.46 8.05
C SER A 114 16.82 18.66 6.98
N ARG A 115 16.75 19.84 6.34
CA ARG A 115 17.71 20.28 5.33
C ARG A 115 19.11 20.14 5.94
N PRO A 116 20.07 19.43 5.32
CA PRO A 116 21.41 19.38 5.85
C PRO A 116 21.95 20.82 5.95
N PRO A 117 22.67 21.18 7.02
CA PRO A 117 23.23 22.52 7.15
C PRO A 117 24.14 22.80 5.96
N ALA A 118 24.00 24.01 5.40
CA ALA A 118 24.73 24.44 4.23
C ALA A 118 26.25 24.24 4.43
N SER A 119 26.84 23.40 3.58
CA SER A 119 28.29 23.19 3.52
C SER A 119 28.99 24.54 3.34
N HIS A 120 29.94 24.85 4.23
CA HIS A 120 30.79 26.02 4.15
C HIS A 120 31.45 26.14 2.76
N LYS A 121 31.31 27.31 2.15
CA LYS A 121 31.96 27.67 0.87
C LYS A 121 33.46 27.36 0.95
N ARG A 122 33.94 26.39 0.17
CA ARG A 122 35.38 26.26 -0.13
C ARG A 122 35.76 27.42 -1.07
N ARG A 123 36.65 28.29 -0.60
CA ARG A 123 37.29 29.34 -1.42
C ARG A 123 38.01 28.68 -2.62
N PRO A 124 37.95 29.26 -3.83
CA PRO A 124 38.76 28.77 -4.94
C PRO A 124 40.25 29.06 -4.69
N ALA A 125 41.10 28.08 -5.02
CA ALA A 125 42.55 28.19 -4.93
C ALA A 125 43.10 29.14 -6.02
N PRO A 126 44.20 29.88 -5.76
CA PRO A 126 44.77 30.79 -6.74
C PRO A 126 45.48 30.03 -7.87
N ALA A 127 45.30 30.53 -9.10
CA ALA A 127 45.88 30.02 -10.33
C ALA A 127 47.42 30.08 -10.31
N ARG A 128 48.07 28.94 -10.56
CA ARG A 128 49.52 28.81 -10.68
C ARG A 128 49.95 29.33 -12.06
N LYS A 129 50.76 30.39 -12.08
CA LYS A 129 51.40 30.94 -13.29
C LYS A 129 52.46 29.95 -13.82
N SER A 130 52.35 29.59 -15.09
CA SER A 130 53.35 28.84 -15.86
C SER A 130 54.59 29.72 -16.16
N LYS A 131 55.79 29.19 -15.91
CA LYS A 131 57.06 29.71 -16.44
C LYS A 131 57.82 28.58 -17.19
N PRO A 132 58.57 28.89 -18.26
CA PRO A 132 58.95 27.89 -19.27
C PRO A 132 60.38 27.35 -19.14
N ALA A 133 60.53 26.16 -19.73
CA ALA A 133 61.69 25.48 -20.36
C ALA A 133 63.13 25.73 -19.88
N ALA A 134 63.83 24.63 -19.53
CA ALA A 134 65.25 24.48 -19.84
C ALA A 134 65.61 23.00 -20.09
N LYS A 135 66.55 22.82 -21.01
CA LYS A 135 66.95 21.64 -21.78
C LYS A 135 68.11 20.89 -21.08
N LYS A 136 68.30 19.63 -21.51
CA LYS A 136 69.57 18.87 -21.70
C LYS A 136 70.06 17.86 -20.63
N THR A 137 70.33 16.64 -21.15
CA THR A 137 71.48 15.72 -20.93
C THR A 137 71.68 15.12 -19.53
N SER A 138 72.12 13.90 -19.27
CA SER A 138 72.82 12.78 -19.95
C SER A 138 72.61 11.52 -19.07
N LYS A 139 72.44 10.29 -19.59
CA LYS A 139 73.44 9.24 -19.90
C LYS A 139 74.05 8.50 -18.68
N HIS A 140 73.98 7.16 -18.75
CA HIS A 140 74.77 6.09 -18.07
C HIS A 140 74.51 5.85 -16.56
N GLU A 141 74.59 4.63 -16.00
CA GLU A 141 74.99 3.29 -16.47
C GLU A 141 74.38 2.22 -15.54
N HIS A 142 74.64 0.96 -15.91
CA HIS A 142 74.22 -0.31 -15.29
C HIS A 142 74.69 -0.54 -13.85
#